data_AF-A0A1Q7YGM7-F1
#
_entry.id   AF-A0A1Q7YGM7-F1
#
_cell.length_a   1.000
_cell.length_b   1.000
_cell.length_c   1.000
_cell.angle_alpha   90.00
_cell.angle_beta   90.00
_cell.angle_gamma   90.00
#
_symmetry.space_group_name_H-M   'P 1'
#
loop_
_entity.id
_entity.type
_entity.pdbx_description
1 polymer ?
#
loop_
_entity_poly.entity_id
_entity_poly.type
_entity_poly.pdbx_seq_one_letter_code
_entity_poly.pdbx_strand_id
1 'polypeptide(L)' 'MVTKEEIKSEIEKVPDDRLAELYLVVKRFTQSKPETSEPTLMSKLRRIRINAPPDFSENIDLYQAPRAFRL' A
#
# COMPACT_ATOMS: atom_id res chain seq x y z
N MET A 1 16.41 15.80 12.81
CA MET A 1 16.33 15.56 11.35
C MET A 1 17.55 14.75 10.98
N VAL A 2 17.41 13.72 10.17
CA VAL A 2 18.57 12.98 9.67
C VAL A 2 19.18 13.79 8.52
N THR A 3 20.48 14.03 8.58
CA THR A 3 21.27 14.76 7.60
C THR A 3 21.84 13.81 6.55
N LYS A 4 22.30 14.34 5.41
CA LYS A 4 22.93 13.51 4.37
C LYS A 4 24.29 12.97 4.85
N GLU A 5 24.95 13.74 5.69
CA GLU A 5 26.24 13.44 6.30
C GLU A 5 26.13 12.23 7.23
N GLU A 6 25.09 12.17 8.07
CA GLU A 6 24.81 11.01 8.92
C GLU A 6 24.52 9.75 8.09
N ILE A 7 23.77 9.87 6.99
CA ILE A 7 23.49 8.73 6.09
C ILE A 7 24.78 8.22 5.44
N LYS A 8 25.66 9.11 4.97
CA LYS A 8 26.94 8.71 4.37
C LYS A 8 27.82 7.97 5.37
N SER A 9 27.91 8.45 6.61
CA SER A 9 28.71 7.80 7.65
C SER A 9 28.22 6.39 7.97
N GLU A 10 26.90 6.15 7.95
CA GLU A 10 26.37 4.79 8.14
C GLU A 10 26.62 3.88 6.94
N ILE A 11 26.55 4.41 5.71
CA ILE A 11 26.89 3.65 4.49
C ILE A 11 28.35 3.21 4.50
N GLU A 12 29.27 4.07 4.95
CA GLU A 12 30.71 3.75 5.04
C GLU A 12 31.03 2.60 6.01
N LYS A 13 30.14 2.30 6.96
CA LYS A 13 30.31 1.17 7.90
C LYS A 13 29.87 -0.17 7.31
N VAL A 14 29.20 -0.17 6.15
CA VAL A 14 28.67 -1.39 5.54
C VAL A 14 29.81 -2.12 4.82
N PRO A 15 30.01 -3.42 5.10
CA PRO A 15 31.05 -4.19 4.44
C PRO A 15 30.76 -4.40 2.96
N ASP A 16 31.84 -4.51 2.16
CA ASP A 16 31.79 -4.54 0.69
C ASP A 16 30.86 -5.62 0.13
N ASP A 17 30.81 -6.79 0.78
CA ASP A 17 29.98 -7.93 0.41
C ASP A 17 28.47 -7.65 0.52
N ARG A 18 28.08 -6.62 1.29
CA ARG A 18 26.69 -6.20 1.48
C ARG A 18 26.32 -4.92 0.75
N LEU A 19 27.27 -4.27 0.07
CA LEU A 19 27.01 -3.03 -0.66
C LEU A 19 26.01 -3.22 -1.81
N ALA A 20 26.00 -4.39 -2.44
CA ALA A 20 25.03 -4.70 -3.50
C ALA A 20 23.59 -4.70 -2.98
N GLU A 21 23.35 -5.27 -1.80
CA GLU A 21 22.03 -5.28 -1.16
C GLU A 21 21.60 -3.86 -0.78
N LEU A 22 22.49 -3.09 -0.16
CA LEU A 22 22.24 -1.71 0.23
C LEU A 22 21.92 -0.82 -0.98
N TYR A 23 22.67 -0.99 -2.07
CA TYR A 23 22.44 -0.25 -3.32
C TYR A 23 21.01 -0.51 -3.85
N LEU A 24 20.54 -1.76 -3.83
CA LEU A 24 19.17 -2.07 -4.27
C LEU A 24 18.12 -1.39 -3.40
N VAL A 25 18.33 -1.31 -2.09
CA VAL A 25 17.42 -0.61 -1.17
C VAL A 25 17.37 0.89 -1.50
N VAL A 26 18.53 1.55 -1.63
CA VAL A 26 18.60 2.98 -1.96
C VAL A 26 18.03 3.26 -3.34
N LYS A 27 18.30 2.39 -4.32
CA LYS A 27 17.74 2.48 -5.68
C LYS A 27 16.22 2.38 -5.66
N ARG A 28 15.65 1.41 -4.92
CA ARG A 28 14.20 1.29 -4.76
C ARG A 28 13.61 2.51 -4.07
N PHE A 29 14.27 3.01 -3.01
CA PHE A 29 13.81 4.16 -2.25
C PHE A 29 13.79 5.46 -3.09
N THR A 30 14.80 5.66 -3.94
CA THR A 30 14.86 6.83 -4.85
C THR A 30 13.88 6.72 -6.02
N GLN A 31 13.56 5.50 -6.45
CA GLN A 31 12.58 5.23 -7.51
C GLN A 31 11.14 5.17 -7.00
N SER A 32 10.93 4.82 -5.74
CA SER A 32 9.65 4.97 -5.07
C SER A 32 9.41 6.46 -4.90
N LYS A 33 8.84 7.08 -5.94
CA LYS A 33 8.23 8.38 -5.85
C LYS A 33 7.32 8.33 -4.61
N PRO A 34 7.48 9.22 -3.61
CA PRO A 34 6.52 9.24 -2.53
C PRO A 34 5.15 9.39 -3.20
N GLU A 35 4.21 8.51 -2.88
CA GLU A 35 2.81 8.71 -3.28
C GLU A 35 2.31 9.95 -2.52
N THR A 36 2.74 11.13 -2.97
CA THR A 36 2.34 12.43 -2.45
C THR A 36 0.94 12.79 -2.91
N SER A 37 0.31 12.01 -3.78
CA SER A 37 -1.13 12.03 -3.89
C SER A 37 -1.68 11.10 -2.82
N GLU A 38 -2.20 11.66 -1.73
CA GLU A 38 -3.22 10.96 -0.98
C GLU A 38 -4.21 10.35 -1.99
N PRO A 39 -4.56 9.06 -1.86
CA PRO A 39 -5.42 8.42 -2.83
C PRO A 39 -6.72 9.24 -2.89
N THR A 40 -7.00 9.81 -4.06
CA THR A 40 -8.22 10.59 -4.29
C THR A 40 -9.43 9.75 -3.88
N LEU A 41 -10.55 10.40 -3.54
CA LEU A 41 -11.79 9.69 -3.22
C LEU A 41 -12.12 8.63 -4.28
N MET A 42 -11.95 8.97 -5.56
CA MET A 42 -12.12 8.04 -6.68
C MET A 42 -11.14 6.86 -6.64
N SER A 43 -9.87 7.09 -6.28
CA SER A 43 -8.88 6.02 -6.12
C SER A 43 -9.23 5.07 -4.96
N LYS A 44 -9.82 5.59 -3.88
CA LYS A 44 -10.34 4.78 -2.77
C LYS A 44 -11.57 3.98 -3.19
N LEU A 45 -12.53 4.61 -3.87
CA LEU A 45 -13.76 3.96 -4.37
C LEU A 45 -13.44 2.85 -5.38
N ARG A 46 -12.48 3.05 -6.28
CA ARG A 46 -12.06 2.04 -7.27
C ARG A 46 -11.45 0.78 -6.65
N ARG A 47 -10.96 0.85 -5.41
CA ARG A 47 -10.44 -0.32 -4.67
C ARG A 47 -11.55 -1.19 -4.09
N ILE A 48 -12.78 -0.68 -3.98
CA ILE A 48 -13.93 -1.45 -3.52
C ILE A 48 -14.28 -2.47 -4.61
N ARG A 49 -14.13 -3.76 -4.30
CA ARG A 49 -14.63 -4.85 -5.14
C ARG A 49 -15.98 -5.30 -4.59
N ILE A 50 -17.04 -5.05 -5.34
CA ILE A 50 -18.37 -5.56 -5.01
C ILE A 50 -18.46 -6.96 -5.60
N ASN A 51 -18.38 -7.97 -4.74
CA ASN A 51 -18.67 -9.35 -5.13
C ASN A 51 -20.14 -9.62 -4.82
N ALA A 52 -21.00 -9.34 -5.80
CA ALA A 52 -22.43 -9.52 -5.69
C ALA A 52 -23.02 -10.14 -6.96
N PRO A 53 -24.20 -10.78 -6.89
CA PRO A 53 -24.92 -11.28 -8.05
C PRO A 53 -25.21 -10.19 -9.10
N PRO A 54 -25.38 -10.54 -10.38
CA PRO A 54 -25.65 -9.58 -11.45
C PRO A 54 -26.89 -8.70 -11.23
N ASP A 55 -27.85 -9.21 -10.48
CA ASP A 55 -29.13 -8.57 -10.15
C ASP A 55 -29.11 -7.83 -8.81
N PHE A 56 -27.94 -7.71 -8.17
CA PHE A 56 -27.81 -7.14 -6.81
C PHE A 56 -28.36 -5.71 -6.69
N SER A 57 -28.16 -4.85 -7.68
CA SER A 57 -28.67 -3.47 -7.65
C SER A 57 -30.18 -3.37 -7.81
N GLU A 58 -30.80 -4.37 -8.43
CA GLU A 58 -32.24 -4.40 -8.71
C GLU A 58 -33.01 -5.09 -7.57
N ASN A 59 -32.37 -6.06 -6.89
CA ASN A 59 -33.00 -6.89 -5.87
C ASN A 59 -32.35 -6.74 -4.47
N ILE A 60 -31.95 -5.52 -4.10
CA ILE A 60 -31.24 -5.25 -2.82
C ILE A 60 -31.98 -5.86 -1.61
N ASP A 61 -33.31 -5.80 -1.60
CA ASP A 61 -34.17 -6.30 -0.52
C ASP A 61 -34.03 -7.82 -0.30
N LEU A 62 -33.72 -8.59 -1.34
CA LEU A 62 -33.53 -10.04 -1.25
C LEU A 62 -32.20 -10.41 -0.58
N TYR A 63 -31.23 -9.49 -0.59
CA TYR A 63 -29.88 -9.70 -0.05
C TYR A 63 -29.66 -9.01 1.29
N GLN A 64 -30.61 -8.18 1.76
CA GLN A 64 -30.64 -7.65 3.11
C GLN A 64 -31.30 -8.64 4.08
N ALA A 65 -30.76 -9.86 4.19
CA ALA A 65 -31.22 -10.77 5.25
C ALA A 65 -30.81 -10.23 6.63
N PRO A 66 -31.71 -10.09 7.62
CA PRO A 66 -31.32 -9.78 8.98
C PRO A 66 -30.40 -10.89 9.49
N ARG A 67 -29.26 -10.51 10.10
CA ARG A 67 -28.32 -11.44 10.74
C ARG A 67 -29.07 -12.32 11.75
N ALA A 68 -29.40 -13.55 11.36
CA ALA A 68 -29.75 -14.59 12.32
C ALA A 68 -28.45 -14.97 13.07
N PHE A 69 -28.24 -14.33 14.23
CA PHE A 69 -27.29 -14.83 15.22
C PHE A 69 -27.76 -16.23 15.62
N ARG A 70 -26.93 -17.22 15.27
CA ARG A 70 -27.10 -18.62 15.62
C ARG A 70 -26.61 -18.79 17.07
N LEU A 71 -27.48 -19.18 17.98
CA LEU A 71 -27.13 -19.84 19.25
C LEU A 71 -27.40 -21.34 19.09
#